data_AF-A0A6P8C3A4-F1
#
_entry.id   AF-A0A6P8C3A4-F1
#
_cell.length_a   1.000
_cell.length_b   1.000
_cell.length_c   1.000
_cell.angle_alpha   90.00
_cell.angle_beta   90.00
_cell.angle_gamma   90.00
#
_symmetry.space_group_name_H-M   'P 1'
#
loop_
_entity.id
_entity.type
_entity.pdbx_description
1 polymer ?
#
loop_
_entity_poly.entity_id
_entity_poly.type
_entity_poly.pdbx_seq_one_letter_code
_entity_poly.pdbx_strand_id
1 'polypeptide(L)'
;MSMEVALAASLSYLIYDLFCCLFDKRVSVDNAVHHLVSIIGIGAGLIYGKCGSELVAALWITEMSSPFLHLRELLKEIGYRDTDLNFAADAAFAAIFSLARMVGGPYLTYRTLSADNPLIIKVMAVGLQLVSAFWFYKIARMVKYKLSKRSSPSYRRKLS
;
A
#
# COMPACT_ATOMS: atom_id res chain seq x y z
N MET A 1 -9.38 19.50 15.64
CA MET A 1 -8.13 19.48 16.42
C MET A 1 -7.42 18.12 16.45
N SER A 2 -7.97 17.03 17.02
CA SER A 2 -7.22 15.75 17.11
C SER A 2 -6.91 15.10 15.75
N MET A 3 -7.87 15.06 14.83
CA MET A 3 -7.69 14.45 13.50
C MET A 3 -6.79 15.29 12.58
N GLU A 4 -6.85 16.61 12.66
CA GLU A 4 -6.01 17.52 11.86
C GLU A 4 -4.53 17.37 12.23
N VAL A 5 -4.23 17.27 13.53
CA VAL A 5 -2.86 17.03 14.01
C VAL A 5 -2.35 15.67 13.52
N ALA A 6 -3.19 14.62 13.59
CA ALA A 6 -2.81 13.31 13.07
C ALA A 6 -2.52 13.35 11.56
N LEU A 7 -3.40 13.99 10.77
CA LEU A 7 -3.22 14.15 9.33
C LEU A 7 -1.99 14.99 8.98
N ALA A 8 -1.71 16.06 9.72
CA ALA A 8 -0.52 16.87 9.53
C ALA A 8 0.76 16.09 9.85
N ALA A 9 0.77 15.33 10.94
CA ALA A 9 1.89 14.47 11.30
C ALA A 9 2.13 13.37 10.24
N SER A 10 1.05 12.73 9.75
CA SER A 10 1.13 11.76 8.67
C SER A 10 1.60 12.38 7.36
N LEU A 11 1.19 13.61 7.04
CA LEU A 11 1.67 14.35 5.87
C LEU A 11 3.17 14.60 5.96
N SER A 12 3.67 15.07 7.11
CA SER A 12 5.10 15.26 7.33
C SER A 12 5.88 13.95 7.20
N TYR A 13 5.35 12.85 7.74
CA TYR A 13 5.92 11.52 7.59
C TYR A 13 6.00 11.09 6.12
N LEU A 14 4.93 11.26 5.34
CA LEU A 14 4.91 10.88 3.93
C LEU A 14 5.85 11.72 3.06
N ILE A 15 6.02 13.00 3.39
CA ILE A 15 7.01 13.87 2.72
C ILE A 15 8.42 13.38 3.04
N TYR A 16 8.71 13.11 4.31
CA TYR A 16 10.01 12.56 4.72
C TYR A 16 10.31 11.24 4.02
N ASP A 17 9.34 10.31 4.00
CA ASP A 17 9.49 9.00 3.38
C ASP A 17 9.71 9.10 1.86
N LEU A 18 9.01 10.02 1.18
CA LEU A 18 9.27 10.32 -0.23
C LEU A 18 10.72 10.78 -0.45
N PHE A 19 11.24 11.68 0.38
CA PHE A 19 12.64 12.11 0.27
C PHE A 19 13.60 10.93 0.44
N CYS A 20 13.41 10.09 1.47
CA CYS A 20 14.22 8.89 1.67
C CYS A 20 14.18 7.95 0.46
N CYS A 21 13.00 7.71 -0.12
CA CYS A 21 12.82 6.87 -1.30
C CYS A 21 13.53 7.40 -2.55
N LEU A 22 13.67 8.73 -2.70
CA LEU A 22 14.35 9.34 -3.84
C LEU A 22 15.88 9.20 -3.77
N PHE A 23 16.45 9.04 -2.56
CA PHE A 23 17.88 8.82 -2.35
C PHE A 23 18.27 7.34 -2.28
N ASP A 24 17.32 6.42 -2.29
CA ASP A 24 17.61 5.00 -2.33
C ASP A 24 18.18 4.58 -3.71
N LYS A 25 19.00 3.54 -3.72
CA LYS A 25 19.68 3.03 -4.92
C LYS A 25 18.71 2.52 -5.99
N ARG A 26 17.44 2.29 -5.63
CA ARG A 26 16.39 1.79 -6.53
C ARG A 26 15.13 2.63 -6.39
N VAL A 27 15.08 3.75 -7.11
CA VAL A 27 13.88 4.58 -7.19
C VAL A 27 12.74 3.79 -7.86
N SER A 28 11.66 3.56 -7.13
CA SER A 28 10.44 2.96 -7.65
C SER A 28 9.43 4.05 -8.00
N VAL A 29 9.17 4.21 -9.31
CA VAL A 29 8.23 5.22 -9.81
C VAL A 29 6.83 5.02 -9.24
N ASP A 30 6.39 3.77 -9.08
CA ASP A 30 5.10 3.44 -8.49
C ASP A 30 4.97 3.90 -7.03
N ASN A 31 6.04 3.80 -6.23
CA ASN A 31 6.02 4.30 -4.86
C ASN A 31 6.05 5.83 -4.83
N ALA A 32 6.87 6.47 -5.67
CA ALA A 32 6.89 7.92 -5.77
C ALA A 32 5.51 8.50 -6.13
N VAL A 33 4.81 7.89 -7.09
CA VAL A 33 3.44 8.28 -7.46
C VAL A 33 2.47 8.07 -6.30
N HIS A 34 2.57 6.96 -5.57
CA HIS A 34 1.77 6.73 -4.36
C HIS A 34 1.94 7.84 -3.31
N HIS A 35 3.19 8.21 -3.00
CA HIS A 35 3.49 9.29 -2.07
C HIS A 35 2.96 10.64 -2.57
N LEU A 36 3.19 10.99 -3.84
CA LEU A 36 2.72 12.25 -4.40
C LEU A 36 1.19 12.38 -4.33
N VAL A 37 0.46 11.34 -4.74
CA VAL A 37 -1.02 11.33 -4.66
C VAL A 37 -1.49 11.44 -3.22
N SER A 38 -0.83 10.77 -2.27
CA SER A 38 -1.18 10.81 -0.85
C SER A 38 -0.88 12.17 -0.21
N ILE A 39 0.28 12.77 -0.51
CA ILE A 39 0.69 14.10 -0.04
C ILE A 39 -0.29 15.18 -0.54
N ILE A 40 -0.59 15.17 -1.83
CA ILE A 40 -1.52 16.14 -2.43
C ILE A 40 -2.94 15.92 -1.88
N GLY A 41 -3.39 14.66 -1.73
CA GLY A 41 -4.70 14.33 -1.18
C GLY A 41 -4.90 14.78 0.26
N ILE A 42 -3.93 14.49 1.14
CA ILE A 42 -3.98 14.91 2.55
C ILE A 42 -3.81 16.42 2.68
N GLY A 43 -2.88 17.02 1.93
CA GLY A 43 -2.68 18.46 1.90
C GLY A 43 -3.94 19.21 1.46
N ALA A 44 -4.63 18.74 0.41
CA ALA A 44 -5.92 19.29 0.00
C ALA A 44 -6.97 19.15 1.11
N GLY A 45 -7.07 17.98 1.74
CA GLY A 45 -7.97 17.77 2.88
C GLY A 45 -7.79 18.77 4.02
N LEU A 46 -6.54 19.04 4.37
CA LEU A 46 -6.17 20.01 5.41
C LEU A 46 -6.48 21.45 4.98
N ILE A 47 -6.17 21.84 3.74
CA ILE A 47 -6.43 23.19 3.22
C ILE A 47 -7.93 23.47 3.14
N TYR A 48 -8.73 22.52 2.66
CA TYR A 48 -10.18 22.67 2.55
C TYR A 48 -10.93 22.44 3.87
N GLY A 49 -10.28 21.87 4.89
CA GLY A 49 -10.93 21.51 6.15
C GLY A 49 -12.06 20.48 6.00
N LYS A 50 -11.94 19.57 5.02
CA LYS A 50 -12.97 18.56 4.69
C LYS A 50 -12.37 17.15 4.63
N CYS A 51 -13.23 16.14 4.70
CA CYS A 51 -12.87 14.72 4.53
C CYS A 51 -11.90 14.14 5.58
N GLY A 52 -11.85 14.70 6.79
CA GLY A 52 -10.90 14.27 7.81
C GLY A 52 -11.03 12.78 8.16
N SER A 53 -12.27 12.31 8.35
CA SER A 53 -12.57 10.89 8.61
C SER A 53 -12.13 9.99 7.45
N GLU A 54 -12.41 10.39 6.22
CA GLU A 54 -12.10 9.63 5.02
C GLU A 54 -10.60 9.56 4.79
N LEU A 55 -9.86 10.64 5.06
CA LEU A 55 -8.40 10.68 4.93
C LEU A 55 -7.71 9.84 6.02
N VAL A 56 -8.20 9.89 7.26
CA VAL A 56 -7.70 9.00 8.32
C VAL A 56 -7.99 7.54 7.98
N ALA A 57 -9.19 7.23 7.49
CA ALA A 57 -9.52 5.88 7.03
C ALA A 57 -8.63 5.44 5.85
N ALA A 58 -8.32 6.35 4.92
CA ALA A 58 -7.43 6.08 3.80
C ALA A 58 -6.01 5.72 4.29
N LEU A 59 -5.46 6.51 5.23
CA LEU A 59 -4.17 6.23 5.86
C LEU A 59 -4.15 4.85 6.53
N TRP A 60 -5.19 4.52 7.29
CA TRP A 60 -5.30 3.20 7.92
C TRP A 60 -5.33 2.08 6.89
N ILE A 61 -6.14 2.21 5.84
CA ILE A 61 -6.25 1.22 4.77
C ILE A 61 -4.92 1.05 4.03
N THR A 62 -4.18 2.13 3.77
CA THR A 62 -2.91 2.05 3.07
C THR A 62 -1.82 1.50 3.97
N GLU A 63 -1.71 1.93 5.23
CA GLU A 63 -0.61 1.54 6.11
C GLU A 63 -0.78 0.17 6.76
N MET A 64 -1.99 -0.38 6.82
CA MET A 64 -2.23 -1.70 7.43
C MET A 64 -1.38 -2.82 6.83
N SER A 65 -1.05 -2.73 5.53
CA SER A 65 -0.19 -3.71 4.85
C SER A 65 1.31 -3.47 5.02
N SER A 66 1.74 -2.27 5.44
CA SER A 66 3.15 -1.86 5.50
C SER A 66 4.01 -2.72 6.45
N PRO A 67 3.56 -3.07 7.68
CA PRO A 67 4.32 -3.97 8.56
C PRO A 67 4.64 -5.32 7.92
N PHE A 68 3.69 -5.88 7.16
CA PHE A 68 3.87 -7.15 6.46
C PHE A 68 4.77 -7.02 5.23
N LEU A 69 4.75 -5.87 4.55
CA LEU A 69 5.68 -5.54 3.48
C LEU A 69 7.13 -5.51 3.99
N HIS A 70 7.37 -4.79 5.09
CA HIS A 70 8.70 -4.73 5.67
C HIS A 70 9.15 -6.09 6.21
N LEU A 71 8.27 -6.85 6.84
CA LEU A 71 8.59 -8.20 7.31
C LEU A 71 9.03 -9.12 6.16
N ARG A 72 8.30 -9.14 5.04
CA ARG A 72 8.67 -10.00 3.90
C ARG A 72 9.96 -9.55 3.22
N GLU A 73 10.29 -8.27 3.25
CA GLU A 73 11.54 -7.73 2.70
C GLU A 73 12.71 -8.04 3.61
N LEU A 74 12.57 -7.81 4.91
CA LEU A 74 13.54 -8.20 5.92
C LEU A 74 13.90 -9.69 5.83
N LEU A 75 12.89 -10.57 5.75
CA LEU A 75 13.11 -12.00 5.57
C LEU A 75 13.93 -12.33 4.31
N LYS A 76 13.75 -11.58 3.21
CA LYS A 76 14.55 -11.78 1.99
C LYS A 76 15.98 -11.31 2.17
N GLU A 77 16.20 -10.24 2.92
CA GLU A 77 17.52 -9.67 3.18
C GLU A 77 18.34 -10.57 4.10
N ILE A 78 17.73 -11.15 5.15
CA ILE A 78 18.41 -12.08 6.06
C ILE A 78 18.53 -13.52 5.51
N GLY A 79 18.27 -13.73 4.22
CA GLY A 79 18.53 -15.00 3.52
C GLY A 79 17.37 -16.00 3.44
N TYR A 80 16.16 -15.66 3.92
CA TYR A 80 15.01 -16.57 3.98
C TYR A 80 14.14 -16.58 2.70
N ARG A 81 14.61 -16.03 1.58
CA ARG A 81 13.82 -15.75 0.35
C ARG A 81 12.99 -16.91 -0.22
N ASP A 82 13.48 -18.15 -0.14
CA ASP A 82 12.82 -19.35 -0.69
C ASP A 82 12.29 -20.31 0.38
N THR A 83 12.14 -19.85 1.63
CA THR A 83 11.63 -20.64 2.76
C THR A 83 10.10 -20.60 2.88
N ASP A 84 9.53 -21.53 3.64
CA ASP A 84 8.11 -21.51 4.02
C ASP A 84 7.73 -20.28 4.85
N LEU A 85 8.65 -19.80 5.70
CA LEU A 85 8.44 -18.57 6.46
C LEU A 85 8.27 -17.36 5.54
N ASN A 86 9.13 -17.21 4.52
CA ASN A 86 8.97 -16.12 3.56
C ASN A 86 7.71 -16.26 2.71
N PHE A 87 7.32 -17.49 2.37
CA PHE A 87 6.07 -17.73 1.67
C PHE A 87 4.85 -17.36 2.53
N ALA A 88 4.84 -17.70 3.81
CA ALA A 88 3.80 -17.31 4.75
C ALA A 88 3.71 -15.77 4.90
N ALA A 89 4.85 -15.08 5.01
CA ALA A 89 4.89 -13.62 5.05
C ALA A 89 4.38 -12.99 3.74
N ASP A 90 4.75 -13.53 2.58
CA ASP A 90 4.23 -13.09 1.28
C ASP A 90 2.71 -13.29 1.16
N ALA A 91 2.19 -14.41 1.66
CA ALA A 91 0.76 -14.71 1.67
C ALA A 91 -0.01 -13.80 2.64
N ALA A 92 0.53 -13.56 3.85
CA ALA A 92 -0.05 -12.64 4.83
C ALA A 92 -0.10 -11.21 4.29
N PHE A 93 1.00 -10.72 3.69
CA PHE A 93 1.05 -9.44 3.00
C PHE A 93 0.01 -9.36 1.88
N ALA A 94 -0.09 -10.39 1.03
CA ALA A 94 -1.07 -10.41 -0.05
C ALA A 94 -2.51 -10.36 0.48
N ALA A 95 -2.82 -11.13 1.53
CA ALA A 95 -4.15 -11.18 2.13
C ALA A 95 -4.56 -9.82 2.72
N ILE A 96 -3.71 -9.23 3.58
CA ILE A 96 -4.02 -7.96 4.23
C ILE A 96 -4.10 -6.82 3.21
N PHE A 97 -3.19 -6.79 2.22
CA PHE A 97 -3.22 -5.80 1.14
C PHE A 97 -4.53 -5.89 0.36
N SER A 98 -4.97 -7.11 0.03
CA SER A 98 -6.21 -7.33 -0.73
C SER A 98 -7.44 -6.91 0.08
N LEU A 99 -7.55 -7.33 1.33
CA LEU A 99 -8.68 -6.98 2.18
C LEU A 99 -8.75 -5.47 2.41
N ALA A 100 -7.65 -4.85 2.81
CA ALA A 100 -7.62 -3.43 3.08
C ALA A 100 -7.88 -2.62 1.79
N ARG A 101 -7.11 -2.86 0.72
CA ARG A 101 -7.08 -1.96 -0.42
C ARG A 101 -7.98 -2.35 -1.59
N MET A 102 -8.40 -3.61 -1.71
CA MET A 102 -9.31 -4.06 -2.77
C MET A 102 -10.75 -4.26 -2.28
N VAL A 103 -10.98 -4.26 -0.97
CA VAL A 103 -12.34 -4.25 -0.38
C VAL A 103 -12.61 -2.93 0.32
N GLY A 104 -11.80 -2.58 1.32
CA GLY A 104 -11.93 -1.30 2.04
C GLY A 104 -11.68 -0.08 1.14
N GLY A 105 -10.64 -0.14 0.31
CA GLY A 105 -10.24 0.94 -0.61
C GLY A 105 -11.39 1.40 -1.53
N PRO A 106 -11.98 0.53 -2.37
CA PRO A 106 -13.07 0.92 -3.26
C PRO A 106 -14.30 1.45 -2.52
N TYR A 107 -14.64 0.87 -1.35
CA TYR A 107 -15.73 1.37 -0.53
C TYR A 107 -15.46 2.81 -0.07
N LEU A 108 -14.27 3.08 0.45
CA LEU A 108 -13.90 4.41 0.88
C LEU A 108 -13.84 5.40 -0.29
N THR A 109 -13.23 5.01 -1.41
CA THR A 109 -13.22 5.82 -2.64
C THR A 109 -14.64 6.15 -3.10
N TYR A 110 -15.55 5.17 -3.11
CA TYR A 110 -16.96 5.40 -3.45
C TYR A 110 -17.62 6.42 -2.53
N ARG A 111 -17.39 6.34 -1.21
CA ARG A 111 -17.91 7.31 -0.24
C ARG A 111 -17.35 8.71 -0.50
N THR A 112 -16.05 8.83 -0.72
CA THR A 112 -15.38 10.11 -1.03
C THR A 112 -15.88 10.73 -2.35
N LEU A 113 -16.16 9.91 -3.36
CA LEU A 113 -16.69 10.36 -4.64
C LEU A 113 -18.16 10.79 -4.57
N SER A 114 -18.95 10.09 -3.76
CA SER A 114 -20.39 10.33 -3.62
C SER A 114 -20.73 11.54 -2.76
N ALA A 115 -19.83 11.96 -1.87
CA ALA A 115 -20.03 13.16 -1.06
C ALA A 115 -19.70 14.45 -1.84
N ASP A 116 -20.16 15.58 -1.29
CA ASP A 116 -19.87 16.92 -1.81
C ASP A 116 -18.45 17.39 -1.45
N ASN A 117 -17.48 16.70 -2.04
CA ASN A 117 -16.06 16.93 -1.84
C ASN A 117 -15.46 17.72 -3.02
N PRO A 118 -14.45 18.58 -2.75
CA PRO A 118 -13.66 19.23 -3.79
C PRO A 118 -13.14 18.23 -4.83
N LEU A 119 -13.15 18.63 -6.10
CA LEU A 119 -12.75 17.78 -7.23
C LEU A 119 -11.34 17.18 -7.02
N ILE A 120 -10.40 17.98 -6.48
CA ILE A 120 -9.04 17.50 -6.23
C ILE A 120 -9.00 16.31 -5.27
N ILE A 121 -9.80 16.30 -4.20
CA ILE A 121 -9.87 15.18 -3.24
C ILE A 121 -10.40 13.93 -3.94
N LYS A 122 -11.41 14.09 -4.80
CA LYS A 122 -11.97 13.00 -5.60
C LYS A 122 -10.93 12.40 -6.55
N VAL A 123 -10.18 13.24 -7.27
CA VAL A 123 -9.11 12.81 -8.18
C VAL A 123 -8.00 12.09 -7.42
N MET A 124 -7.57 12.60 -6.26
CA MET A 124 -6.56 11.94 -5.43
C MET A 124 -7.04 10.59 -4.87
N ALA A 125 -8.30 10.49 -4.43
CA ALA A 125 -8.88 9.23 -3.97
C ALA A 125 -8.92 8.16 -5.07
N VAL A 126 -9.26 8.55 -6.31
CA VAL A 126 -9.21 7.65 -7.47
C VAL A 126 -7.77 7.27 -7.80
N GLY A 127 -6.85 8.24 -7.83
CA GLY A 127 -5.43 7.99 -8.08
C GLY A 127 -4.84 6.98 -7.09
N LEU A 128 -5.16 7.12 -5.81
CA LEU A 128 -4.71 6.21 -4.76
C LEU A 128 -5.26 4.78 -4.95
N GLN A 129 -6.52 4.66 -5.36
CA GLN A 129 -7.12 3.36 -5.67
C GLN A 129 -6.50 2.71 -6.91
N LEU A 130 -6.16 3.49 -7.94
CA LEU A 130 -5.50 2.99 -9.15
C LEU A 130 -4.10 2.45 -8.86
N VAL A 131 -3.28 3.18 -8.09
CA VAL A 131 -1.96 2.69 -7.67
C VAL A 131 -2.09 1.41 -6.85
N SER A 132 -3.10 1.35 -5.96
CA SER A 132 -3.38 0.15 -5.18
C SER A 132 -3.75 -1.05 -6.06
N ALA A 133 -4.59 -0.84 -7.08
CA ALA A 133 -4.96 -1.90 -8.03
C ALA A 133 -3.75 -2.39 -8.86
N PHE A 134 -2.88 -1.47 -9.29
CA PHE A 134 -1.63 -1.81 -9.96
C PHE A 134 -0.71 -2.69 -9.09
N TRP A 135 -0.56 -2.35 -7.82
CA TRP A 135 0.19 -3.16 -6.87
C TRP A 135 -0.46 -4.52 -6.59
N PHE A 136 -1.79 -4.57 -6.48
CA PHE A 136 -2.50 -5.83 -6.34
C PHE A 136 -2.21 -6.78 -7.52
N TYR A 137 -2.19 -6.27 -8.75
CA TYR A 137 -1.81 -7.05 -9.92
C TYR A 137 -0.38 -7.63 -9.81
N LYS A 138 0.61 -6.83 -9.37
CA LYS A 138 1.99 -7.32 -9.14
C LYS A 138 2.02 -8.41 -8.06
N ILE A 139 1.26 -8.24 -6.98
CA ILE A 139 1.18 -9.22 -5.87
C ILE A 139 0.54 -10.52 -6.36
N ALA A 140 -0.59 -10.46 -7.05
CA ALA A 140 -1.28 -11.64 -7.58
C ALA A 140 -0.37 -12.45 -8.51
N ARG A 141 0.40 -11.78 -9.38
CA ARG A 141 1.39 -12.44 -10.23
C ARG A 141 2.51 -13.11 -9.43
N MET A 142 3.02 -12.45 -8.40
CA MET A 142 4.06 -13.00 -7.53
C MET A 142 3.58 -14.25 -6.78
N VAL A 143 2.36 -14.22 -6.21
CA VAL A 143 1.75 -15.37 -5.53
C VAL A 143 1.54 -16.52 -6.50
N LYS A 144 0.95 -16.26 -7.68
CA LYS A 144 0.75 -17.27 -8.74
C LYS A 144 2.08 -17.94 -9.12
N TYR A 145 3.12 -17.15 -9.36
CA TYR A 145 4.44 -17.67 -9.69
C TYR A 145 5.01 -18.59 -8.59
N LYS A 146 4.94 -18.17 -7.32
CA LYS A 146 5.45 -18.96 -6.19
C LYS A 146 4.68 -20.27 -6.01
N LEU A 147 3.36 -20.25 -6.19
CA LEU A 147 2.52 -21.45 -6.14
C LEU A 147 2.90 -22.43 -7.27
N SER A 148 3.01 -21.94 -8.51
CA SER A 148 3.40 -22.77 -9.66
C SER A 148 4.81 -23.37 -9.50
N LYS A 149 5.77 -22.63 -8.95
CA LYS A 149 7.13 -23.14 -8.65
C LYS A 149 7.07 -24.29 -7.65
N ARG A 150 6.27 -24.16 -6.58
CA ARG A 150 6.11 -25.18 -5.53
C ARG A 150 5.35 -26.43 -6.00
N SER A 151 4.41 -26.29 -6.93
CA SER A 151 3.71 -27.43 -7.53
C SER A 151 4.57 -28.22 -8.52
N SER A 152 5.75 -27.72 -8.90
CA SER A 152 6.62 -28.41 -9.87
C SER A 152 7.20 -29.71 -9.29
N PRO A 153 7.26 -30.81 -10.08
CA PRO A 153 7.80 -32.10 -9.63
C PRO A 153 9.26 -32.06 -9.18
N SER A 154 10.02 -31.07 -9.65
CA SER A 154 11.44 -30.88 -9.33
C SER A 154 11.65 -30.32 -7.91
N TYR A 155 10.77 -29.41 -7.46
CA TYR A 155 10.83 -28.87 -6.09
C TYR A 155 10.39 -29.89 -5.04
N ARG A 156 9.33 -30.66 -5.34
CA ARG A 156 8.80 -31.70 -4.44
C ARG A 156 9.83 -32.81 -4.14
N ARG A 157 10.70 -33.13 -5.12
CA ARG A 157 11.79 -34.10 -4.98
C ARG A 157 12.98 -33.63 -4.14
N LYS A 158 13.15 -32.31 -3.91
CA LYS A 158 14.20 -31.76 -3.02
C LYS A 158 13.81 -31.79 -1.53
N LEU A 159 12.53 -32.05 -1.25
CA LEU A 159 11.97 -32.09 0.10
C LEU A 159 11.66 -33.52 0.58
N SER A 160 11.83 -34.52 -0.29
CA SER A 160 11.72 -35.97 -0.01
C SER A 160 13.11 -36.58 0.11
#